data_AF-A0A4S8ILA9-F1
#
_entry.id   AF-A0A4S8ILA9-F1
#
_cell.length_a   1.000
_cell.length_b   1.000
_cell.length_c   1.000
_cell.angle_alpha   90.00
_cell.angle_beta   90.00
_cell.angle_gamma   90.00
#
_symmetry.space_group_name_H-M   'P 1'
#
loop_
_entity.id
_entity.type
_entity.pdbx_description
1 polymer ?
#
loop_
_entity_poly.entity_id
_entity_poly.type
_entity_poly.pdbx_seq_one_letter_code
_entity_poly.pdbx_strand_id
1 'polypeptide(L)'
;MPLPVLSHPPPITTTTPRGAGHLPFPSPRSIFAFASLSSIPNPIPFLRLPSICAPSLPPPPPPPLPPPVGFEKPPPSPFRPRNSLLLLIVFAGLLSAWAFFRALPADFRERWCRLRESSKGAEAKILELPLHLIQAVIASEDRRFFCHIGVDPYGIGRAVVRYPKGGGGSTITQQLVKNVFLTSERKISRKFFEGILSLLLERKMSKWEILYSYLSKMYWGHGNYGIESASLFYFRKHPSLLTLGESALLAGILPSPETFNPLTSPTRGKNSQARVLRRMVTAGFLDLETALVAVSQPLYLHNINFEDENKEYEHRRKHRGLSSIKDIWDWEMASILHEARENMEKMGHRMYKYSH
;
A
#
# COMPACT_ATOMS: atom_id res chain seq x y z
N MET A 1 -17.11 -39.51 -45.11
CA MET A 1 -17.75 -39.41 -43.78
C MET A 1 -18.06 -37.94 -43.52
N PRO A 2 -19.33 -37.52 -43.48
CA PRO A 2 -19.67 -36.14 -43.15
C PRO A 2 -19.74 -35.95 -41.63
N LEU A 3 -19.25 -34.80 -41.17
CA LEU A 3 -19.28 -34.35 -39.77
C LEU A 3 -20.73 -34.04 -39.34
N PRO A 4 -21.16 -34.41 -38.13
CA PRO A 4 -22.45 -33.99 -37.62
C PRO A 4 -22.39 -32.57 -37.03
N VAL A 5 -23.26 -31.71 -37.56
CA VAL A 5 -23.67 -30.42 -37.01
C VAL A 5 -24.80 -30.66 -36.00
N LEU A 6 -24.64 -30.18 -34.77
CA LEU A 6 -25.65 -29.99 -33.71
C LEU A 6 -25.03 -29.01 -32.71
N SER A 7 -25.65 -28.01 -32.10
CA SER A 7 -26.93 -27.29 -32.20
C SER A 7 -26.90 -26.31 -31.02
N HIS A 8 -27.07 -25.00 -31.23
CA HIS A 8 -27.04 -24.00 -30.16
C HIS A 8 -28.21 -24.18 -29.17
N PRO A 9 -28.02 -23.96 -27.85
CA PRO A 9 -29.12 -23.88 -26.90
C PRO A 9 -29.89 -22.54 -26.99
N PRO A 10 -31.19 -22.52 -26.70
CA PRO A 10 -32.06 -21.34 -26.82
C PRO A 10 -31.85 -20.30 -25.71
N PRO A 11 -32.28 -19.03 -25.93
CA PRO A 11 -32.12 -17.94 -24.97
C PRO A 11 -33.09 -18.07 -23.79
N ILE A 12 -32.57 -17.87 -22.57
CA ILE A 12 -33.38 -17.80 -21.36
C ILE A 12 -34.00 -16.40 -21.26
N THR A 13 -35.32 -16.38 -21.31
CA THR A 13 -36.18 -15.20 -21.14
C THR A 13 -36.20 -14.68 -19.71
N THR A 14 -36.13 -13.37 -19.62
CA THR A 14 -36.29 -12.54 -18.44
C THR A 14 -37.70 -12.65 -17.86
N THR A 15 -37.80 -12.95 -16.57
CA THR A 15 -39.02 -12.74 -15.78
C THR A 15 -38.70 -11.89 -14.56
N THR A 16 -39.20 -10.66 -14.60
CA THR A 16 -39.24 -9.69 -13.51
C THR A 16 -40.43 -9.97 -12.61
N PRO A 17 -40.30 -9.80 -11.28
CA PRO A 17 -41.38 -9.31 -10.47
C PRO A 17 -41.07 -7.89 -9.96
N ARG A 18 -42.05 -7.01 -10.17
CA ARG A 18 -42.14 -5.66 -9.59
C ARG A 18 -42.38 -5.75 -8.07
N GLY A 19 -41.73 -4.84 -7.34
CA GLY A 19 -42.40 -4.07 -6.29
C GLY A 19 -41.93 -4.32 -4.85
N ALA A 20 -41.21 -3.34 -4.32
CA ALA A 20 -41.44 -2.64 -3.04
C ALA A 20 -40.17 -2.48 -2.18
N GLY A 21 -39.95 -1.25 -1.71
CA GLY A 21 -39.14 -0.99 -0.52
C GLY A 21 -37.80 -0.28 -0.75
N HIS A 22 -37.84 0.99 -1.14
CA HIS A 22 -36.75 1.94 -0.88
C HIS A 22 -36.55 2.10 0.63
N LEU A 23 -35.34 1.85 1.14
CA LEU A 23 -34.87 2.38 2.43
C LEU A 23 -33.38 2.77 2.33
N PRO A 24 -33.03 4.06 2.48
CA PRO A 24 -31.64 4.49 2.63
C PRO A 24 -31.22 4.52 4.11
N PHE A 25 -30.03 4.01 4.42
CA PHE A 25 -29.36 4.19 5.70
C PHE A 25 -28.75 5.60 5.83
N PRO A 26 -29.06 6.39 6.88
CA PRO A 26 -28.42 7.67 7.12
C PRO A 26 -27.19 7.57 8.06
N SER A 27 -26.27 8.51 7.85
CA SER A 27 -25.06 8.80 8.64
C SER A 27 -25.36 9.46 9.99
N PRO A 28 -24.44 9.43 10.97
CA PRO A 28 -24.68 10.03 12.28
C PRO A 28 -24.26 11.51 12.31
N ARG A 29 -25.22 12.42 12.53
CA ARG A 29 -24.99 13.78 13.01
C ARG A 29 -26.01 14.17 14.08
N SER A 30 -25.46 14.66 15.20
CA SER A 30 -25.99 15.65 16.16
C SER A 30 -27.45 15.55 16.63
N ILE A 31 -27.62 15.30 17.93
CA ILE A 31 -28.85 15.64 18.67
C ILE A 31 -28.44 16.35 19.97
N PHE A 32 -28.92 17.58 20.17
CA PHE A 32 -29.78 17.98 21.29
C PHE A 32 -30.25 19.43 21.11
N ALA A 33 -31.51 19.59 20.73
CA ALA A 33 -32.34 20.76 21.01
C ALA A 33 -33.81 20.37 20.78
N PHE A 34 -34.66 20.49 21.80
CA PHE A 34 -36.10 20.63 21.63
C PHE A 34 -36.69 21.47 22.77
N ALA A 35 -37.47 22.46 22.39
CA ALA A 35 -38.36 23.25 23.23
C ALA A 35 -39.78 22.65 23.18
N SER A 36 -40.62 22.95 24.17
CA SER A 36 -42.06 22.91 23.99
C SER A 36 -42.77 23.95 24.87
N LEU A 37 -43.69 24.67 24.24
CA LEU A 37 -44.59 25.70 24.77
C LEU A 37 -46.00 25.09 24.87
N SER A 38 -46.75 25.47 25.89
CA SER A 38 -48.21 25.60 25.77
C SER A 38 -48.75 26.65 26.76
N SER A 39 -49.62 27.50 26.22
CA SER A 39 -50.45 28.57 26.78
C SER A 39 -51.76 27.97 27.37
N ILE A 40 -52.66 28.61 28.15
CA ILE A 40 -53.45 29.88 28.08
C ILE A 40 -54.23 30.03 29.47
N PRO A 41 -55.26 30.90 29.71
CA PRO A 41 -55.35 32.35 30.09
C PRO A 41 -56.01 32.75 31.48
N ASN A 42 -55.83 34.04 31.88
CA ASN A 42 -56.70 35.12 32.50
C ASN A 42 -57.84 34.82 33.54
N PRO A 43 -58.34 35.77 34.41
CA PRO A 43 -58.50 37.25 34.23
C PRO A 43 -58.35 38.18 35.48
N ILE A 44 -58.59 39.49 35.26
CA ILE A 44 -58.62 40.66 36.18
C ILE A 44 -59.98 40.74 36.93
N PRO A 45 -60.11 41.34 38.15
CA PRO A 45 -60.67 42.71 38.28
C PRO A 45 -60.22 43.58 39.51
N PHE A 46 -60.17 44.90 39.25
CA PHE A 46 -60.68 46.07 40.01
C PHE A 46 -60.50 46.30 41.54
N LEU A 47 -60.07 47.56 41.82
CA LEU A 47 -60.47 48.54 42.87
C LEU A 47 -60.24 48.27 44.36
N ARG A 48 -59.31 49.03 44.95
CA ARG A 48 -59.48 49.64 46.28
C ARG A 48 -58.93 51.08 46.29
N LEU A 49 -59.78 51.99 46.76
CA LEU A 49 -59.53 53.42 47.00
C LEU A 49 -58.69 53.65 48.30
N PRO A 50 -58.19 54.88 48.56
CA PRO A 50 -56.96 55.11 49.31
C PRO A 50 -57.19 55.28 50.82
N SER A 51 -56.13 55.10 51.60
CA SER A 51 -56.04 55.57 52.98
C SER A 51 -54.95 56.64 53.08
N ILE A 52 -55.37 57.82 53.52
CA ILE A 52 -54.54 59.00 53.79
C ILE A 52 -53.97 58.88 55.21
N CYS A 53 -52.65 59.07 55.36
CA CYS A 53 -51.88 59.51 56.55
C CYS A 53 -50.40 59.20 56.23
N ALA A 54 -49.34 59.97 56.48
CA ALA A 54 -49.04 61.28 57.01
C ALA A 54 -47.58 61.61 56.50
N PRO A 55 -47.08 62.84 56.53
CA PRO A 55 -45.83 63.21 55.86
C PRO A 55 -44.58 62.73 56.63
N SER A 56 -43.78 61.86 56.03
CA SER A 56 -42.42 61.56 56.50
C SER A 56 -41.43 62.57 55.91
N LEU A 57 -40.67 63.23 56.79
CA LEU A 57 -39.58 64.16 56.46
C LEU A 57 -38.57 63.53 55.46
N PRO A 58 -38.03 64.31 54.50
CA PRO A 58 -37.00 63.83 53.59
C PRO A 58 -35.67 63.57 54.33
N PRO A 59 -34.93 62.51 53.98
CA PRO A 59 -33.62 62.24 54.57
C PRO A 59 -32.57 63.29 54.15
N PRO A 60 -31.54 63.54 54.99
CA PRO A 60 -30.49 64.52 54.70
C PRO A 60 -29.63 64.10 53.49
N PRO A 61 -29.05 65.07 52.75
CA PRO A 61 -28.23 64.79 51.58
C PRO A 61 -26.94 64.05 51.95
N PRO A 62 -26.46 63.14 51.08
CA PRO A 62 -25.22 62.40 51.31
C PRO A 62 -23.99 63.34 51.29
N PRO A 63 -22.92 62.99 52.02
CA PRO A 63 -21.69 63.77 52.05
C PRO A 63 -21.02 63.83 50.66
N PRO A 64 -20.28 64.92 50.36
CA PRO A 64 -19.62 65.09 49.07
C PRO A 64 -18.59 63.98 48.81
N LEU A 65 -18.58 63.48 47.58
CA LEU A 65 -17.65 62.46 47.11
C LEU A 65 -16.19 62.96 47.21
N PRO A 66 -15.23 62.09 47.56
CA PRO A 66 -13.82 62.44 47.53
C PRO A 66 -13.38 62.78 46.09
N PRO A 67 -12.34 63.64 45.93
CA PRO A 67 -11.83 64.00 44.62
C PRO A 67 -11.34 62.76 43.85
N PRO A 68 -11.43 62.76 42.50
CA PRO A 68 -11.01 61.62 41.71
C PRO A 68 -9.53 61.35 41.93
N VAL A 69 -9.22 60.16 42.46
CA VAL A 69 -7.85 59.64 42.49
C VAL A 69 -7.37 59.55 41.04
N GLY A 70 -6.29 60.27 40.74
CA GLY A 70 -5.67 60.25 39.42
C GLY A 70 -5.30 58.82 39.05
N PHE A 71 -5.99 58.25 38.07
CA PHE A 71 -5.55 57.05 37.41
C PHE A 71 -4.32 57.42 36.57
N GLU A 72 -3.12 57.25 37.15
CA GLU A 72 -1.93 57.11 36.33
C GLU A 72 -2.17 55.96 35.35
N LYS A 73 -2.08 56.26 34.05
CA LYS A 73 -2.16 55.23 33.01
C LYS A 73 -1.09 54.18 33.33
N PRO A 74 -1.45 52.88 33.37
CA PRO A 74 -0.44 51.85 33.54
C PRO A 74 0.61 51.98 32.42
N PRO A 75 1.90 51.71 32.72
CA PRO A 75 2.95 51.79 31.72
C PRO A 75 2.59 50.90 30.52
N PRO A 76 2.93 51.32 29.28
CA PRO A 76 2.64 50.52 28.10
C PRO A 76 3.25 49.13 28.29
N SER A 77 2.43 48.09 28.14
CA SER A 77 2.90 46.70 28.24
C SER A 77 4.08 46.49 27.30
N PRO A 78 5.15 45.77 27.71
CA PRO A 78 6.29 45.52 26.85
C PRO A 78 5.83 44.90 25.54
N PHE A 79 6.30 45.45 24.42
CA PHE A 79 6.00 45.01 23.06
C PHE A 79 6.20 43.49 22.98
N ARG A 80 5.13 42.70 23.05
CA ARG A 80 5.18 41.26 22.73
C ARG A 80 5.05 41.18 21.22
N PRO A 81 6.11 40.85 20.46
CA PRO A 81 6.01 40.71 19.02
C PRO A 81 5.06 39.55 18.72
N ARG A 82 3.82 39.88 18.38
CA ARG A 82 2.76 38.92 17.97
C ARG A 82 3.21 38.04 16.79
N ASN A 83 4.26 38.45 16.08
CA ASN A 83 4.81 37.77 14.91
C ASN A 83 6.12 37.01 15.18
N SER A 84 6.71 37.07 16.38
CA SER A 84 8.02 36.42 16.66
C SER A 84 7.95 34.90 16.56
N LEU A 85 6.89 34.29 17.11
CA LEU A 85 6.67 32.84 16.98
C LEU A 85 6.46 32.43 15.51
N LEU A 86 5.72 33.24 14.74
CA LEU A 86 5.50 33.00 13.32
C LEU A 86 6.84 33.06 12.55
N LEU A 87 7.68 34.06 12.83
CA LEU A 87 9.00 34.18 12.23
C LEU A 87 9.91 33.01 12.58
N LEU A 88 9.88 32.52 13.83
CA LEU A 88 10.63 31.32 14.23
C LEU A 88 10.16 30.07 13.49
N ILE A 89 8.84 29.90 13.33
CA ILE A 89 8.26 28.77 12.57
C ILE A 89 8.67 28.85 11.09
N VAL A 90 8.57 30.03 10.48
CA VAL A 90 8.97 30.25 9.08
C VAL A 90 10.47 29.98 8.91
N PHE A 91 11.32 30.51 9.80
CA PHE A 91 12.75 30.30 9.76
C PHE A 91 13.12 28.82 9.95
N ALA A 92 12.50 28.13 10.90
CA ALA A 92 12.68 26.70 11.12
C ALA A 92 12.23 25.88 9.89
N GLY A 93 11.13 26.28 9.24
CA GLY A 93 10.65 25.69 8.00
C GLY A 93 11.64 25.87 6.84
N LEU A 94 12.17 27.08 6.66
CA LEU A 94 13.18 27.40 5.65
C LEU A 94 14.48 26.63 5.90
N LEU A 95 14.94 26.57 7.16
CA LEU A 95 16.14 25.82 7.54
C LEU A 95 15.96 24.31 7.30
N SER A 96 14.78 23.77 7.61
CA SER A 96 14.43 22.37 7.34
C SER A 96 14.38 22.08 5.84
N ALA A 97 13.79 22.96 5.05
CA ALA A 97 13.77 22.85 3.60
C ALA A 97 15.18 22.93 3.01
N TRP A 98 16.00 23.89 3.46
CA TRP A 98 17.39 24.02 3.05
C TRP A 98 18.20 22.76 3.38
N ALA A 99 18.07 22.23 4.60
CA ALA A 99 18.71 20.99 5.01
C ALA A 99 18.24 19.78 4.17
N PHE A 100 16.93 19.70 3.87
CA PHE A 100 16.36 18.66 3.00
C PHE A 100 16.97 18.71 1.60
N PHE A 101 16.99 19.88 0.95
CA PHE A 101 17.55 20.04 -0.39
C PHE A 101 19.06 19.78 -0.42
N ARG A 102 19.78 20.14 0.65
CA ARG A 102 21.21 19.82 0.79
C ARG A 102 21.47 18.32 0.96
N ALA A 103 20.53 17.58 1.54
CA ALA A 103 20.64 16.14 1.75
C ALA A 103 20.28 15.30 0.51
N LEU A 104 19.69 15.91 -0.53
CA LEU A 104 19.45 15.23 -1.80
C LEU A 104 20.78 15.03 -2.55
N PRO A 105 20.94 13.91 -3.28
CA PRO A 105 22.10 13.71 -4.14
C PRO A 105 22.26 14.83 -5.17
N ALA A 106 23.50 15.15 -5.53
CA ALA A 106 23.81 16.18 -6.53
C ALA A 106 23.17 15.90 -7.90
N ASP A 107 23.03 14.61 -8.26
CA ASP A 107 22.44 14.14 -9.50
C ASP A 107 20.92 13.88 -9.40
N PHE A 108 20.26 14.28 -8.30
CA PHE A 108 18.83 14.04 -8.07
C PHE A 108 17.95 14.53 -9.23
N ARG A 109 18.22 15.73 -9.74
CA ARG A 109 17.46 16.32 -10.86
C ARG A 109 17.56 15.47 -12.12
N GLU A 110 18.75 14.97 -12.43
CA GLU A 110 18.97 14.13 -13.60
C GLU A 110 18.22 12.80 -13.46
N ARG A 111 18.33 12.15 -12.29
CA ARG A 111 17.60 10.91 -11.98
C ARG A 111 16.09 11.10 -12.09
N TRP A 112 15.57 12.25 -11.65
CA TRP A 112 14.15 12.59 -11.71
C TRP A 112 13.68 12.72 -13.16
N CYS A 113 14.41 13.50 -13.97
CA CYS A 113 14.12 13.64 -15.40
C CYS A 113 14.17 12.29 -16.11
N ARG A 114 15.19 11.47 -15.84
CA ARG A 114 15.35 10.14 -16.43
C ARG A 114 14.22 9.19 -16.06
N LEU A 115 13.79 9.20 -14.78
CA LEU A 115 12.64 8.41 -14.33
C LEU A 115 11.39 8.81 -15.10
N ARG A 116 11.09 10.12 -15.14
CA ARG A 116 9.92 10.67 -15.83
C ARG A 116 9.91 10.36 -17.32
N GLU A 117 11.06 10.48 -17.98
CA GLU A 117 11.17 10.15 -19.40
C GLU A 117 10.92 8.65 -19.62
N SER A 118 11.55 7.79 -18.81
CA SER A 118 11.36 6.33 -18.93
C SER A 118 9.96 5.85 -18.57
N SER A 119 9.19 6.65 -17.83
CA SER A 119 7.79 6.34 -17.48
C SER A 119 6.79 6.76 -18.55
N LYS A 120 7.18 7.54 -19.56
CA LYS A 120 6.26 7.91 -20.65
C LYS A 120 5.81 6.65 -21.39
N GLY A 121 4.50 6.52 -21.60
CA GLY A 121 3.90 5.34 -22.22
C GLY A 121 3.86 4.10 -21.33
N ALA A 122 4.23 4.21 -20.05
CA ALA A 122 4.16 3.10 -19.09
C ALA A 122 2.77 2.47 -19.00
N GLU A 123 1.72 3.27 -19.11
CA GLU A 123 0.34 2.79 -19.03
C GLU A 123 -0.05 1.87 -20.20
N ALA A 124 0.52 2.09 -21.40
CA ALA A 124 0.32 1.18 -22.52
C ALA A 124 1.14 -0.12 -22.31
N LYS A 125 2.41 0.01 -21.92
CA LYS A 125 3.31 -1.13 -21.73
C LYS A 125 2.89 -2.04 -20.59
N ILE A 126 2.32 -1.49 -19.51
CA ILE A 126 1.85 -2.31 -18.40
C ILE A 126 0.65 -3.17 -18.80
N LEU A 127 -0.16 -2.75 -19.78
CA LEU A 127 -1.27 -3.53 -20.32
C LEU A 127 -0.81 -4.71 -21.18
N GLU A 128 0.43 -4.67 -21.69
CA GLU A 128 1.06 -5.80 -22.40
C GLU A 128 1.55 -6.89 -21.45
N LEU A 129 1.72 -6.57 -20.16
CA LEU A 129 2.10 -7.53 -19.13
C LEU A 129 0.88 -8.36 -18.71
N PRO A 130 1.09 -9.62 -18.33
CA PRO A 130 -0.02 -10.46 -17.94
C PRO A 130 -0.56 -10.01 -16.58
N LEU A 131 -1.89 -9.99 -16.44
CA LEU A 131 -2.55 -9.48 -15.24
C LEU A 131 -2.08 -10.20 -13.96
N HIS A 132 -1.85 -11.51 -14.04
CA HIS A 132 -1.38 -12.30 -12.89
C HIS A 132 0.02 -11.89 -12.42
N LEU A 133 0.87 -11.33 -13.27
CA LEU A 133 2.19 -10.80 -12.87
C LEU A 133 2.04 -9.52 -12.06
N ILE A 134 1.22 -8.60 -12.55
CA ILE A 134 0.89 -7.35 -11.87
C ILE A 134 0.29 -7.66 -10.49
N GLN A 135 -0.67 -8.57 -10.44
CA GLN A 135 -1.32 -9.01 -9.20
C GLN A 135 -0.36 -9.72 -8.26
N ALA A 136 0.55 -10.57 -8.76
CA ALA A 136 1.56 -11.25 -7.95
C ALA A 136 2.48 -10.25 -7.24
N VAL A 137 2.97 -9.24 -7.96
CA VAL A 137 3.83 -8.20 -7.40
C VAL A 137 3.08 -7.35 -6.38
N ILE A 138 1.85 -6.91 -6.69
CA ILE A 138 1.02 -6.15 -5.74
C ILE A 138 0.73 -6.97 -4.49
N ALA A 139 0.28 -8.21 -4.63
CA ALA A 139 -0.03 -9.08 -3.49
C ALA A 139 1.20 -9.35 -2.61
N SER A 140 2.38 -9.48 -3.22
CA SER A 140 3.62 -9.74 -2.50
C SER A 140 4.19 -8.49 -1.81
N GLU A 141 4.33 -7.39 -2.54
CA GLU A 141 5.08 -6.23 -2.08
C GLU A 141 4.21 -5.20 -1.37
N ASP A 142 3.01 -4.95 -1.87
CA ASP A 142 2.15 -3.86 -1.41
C ASP A 142 0.68 -4.11 -1.76
N ARG A 143 0.02 -4.99 -0.98
CA ARG A 143 -1.37 -5.41 -1.24
C ARG A 143 -2.36 -4.22 -1.34
N ARG A 144 -2.03 -3.10 -0.73
CA ARG A 144 -2.86 -1.88 -0.69
C ARG A 144 -2.34 -0.79 -1.62
N PHE A 145 -1.51 -1.12 -2.60
CA PHE A 145 -0.83 -0.16 -3.47
C PHE A 145 -1.77 0.92 -4.03
N PHE A 146 -2.96 0.55 -4.50
CA PHE A 146 -3.93 1.50 -5.05
C PHE A 146 -4.77 2.26 -4.01
N CYS A 147 -4.69 1.88 -2.73
CA CYS A 147 -5.50 2.43 -1.65
C CYS A 147 -4.77 3.48 -0.79
N HIS A 148 -3.47 3.71 -1.03
CA HIS A 148 -2.67 4.68 -0.30
C HIS A 148 -1.94 5.64 -1.24
N ILE A 149 -1.35 6.69 -0.71
CA ILE A 149 -0.61 7.70 -1.47
C ILE A 149 0.84 7.64 -0.99
N GLY A 150 1.69 6.88 -1.67
CA GLY A 150 3.13 6.76 -1.41
C GLY A 150 3.53 5.99 -0.15
N VAL A 151 2.83 6.19 0.97
CA VAL A 151 3.10 5.55 2.26
C VAL A 151 1.81 4.88 2.75
N ASP A 152 1.92 3.68 3.34
CA ASP A 152 0.80 2.95 3.93
C ASP A 152 0.87 2.98 5.47
N PRO A 153 0.17 3.90 6.16
CA PRO A 153 0.13 3.95 7.62
C PRO A 153 -0.38 2.65 8.25
N TYR A 154 -1.34 1.98 7.61
CA TYR A 154 -1.88 0.71 8.09
C TYR A 154 -0.86 -0.42 7.93
N GLY A 155 -0.16 -0.45 6.80
CA GLY A 155 0.95 -1.38 6.55
C GLY A 155 2.08 -1.22 7.56
N ILE A 156 2.44 0.03 7.88
CA ILE A 156 3.44 0.36 8.91
C ILE A 156 2.98 -0.12 10.28
N GLY A 157 1.76 0.26 10.72
CA GLY A 157 1.23 -0.17 12.01
C GLY A 157 1.16 -1.69 12.16
N ARG A 158 0.71 -2.40 11.13
CA ARG A 158 0.70 -3.87 11.07
C ARG A 158 2.11 -4.45 11.19
N ALA A 159 3.10 -3.87 10.51
CA ALA A 159 4.48 -4.35 10.54
C ALA A 159 5.09 -4.19 11.93
N VAL A 160 4.81 -3.07 12.62
CA VAL A 160 5.27 -2.82 14.00
C VAL A 160 4.67 -3.84 14.97
N VAL A 161 3.35 -4.08 14.92
CA VAL A 161 2.67 -5.03 15.83
C VAL A 161 3.15 -6.47 15.62
N ARG A 162 3.51 -6.85 14.40
CA ARG A 162 3.94 -8.22 14.08
C ARG A 162 5.44 -8.44 14.22
N TYR A 163 6.23 -7.42 14.59
CA TYR A 163 7.67 -7.54 14.74
C TYR A 163 8.06 -8.60 15.80
N PRO A 164 9.10 -9.44 15.59
CA PRO A 164 10.01 -9.50 14.44
C PRO A 164 9.50 -10.33 13.25
N LYS A 165 8.35 -11.03 13.38
CA LYS A 165 7.77 -11.90 12.35
C LYS A 165 6.98 -11.15 11.26
N GLY A 166 6.84 -9.83 11.40
CA GLY A 166 6.05 -8.95 10.55
C GLY A 166 6.74 -8.68 9.22
N GLY A 167 6.06 -8.97 8.10
CA GLY A 167 6.53 -8.63 6.77
C GLY A 167 6.76 -7.12 6.57
N GLY A 168 7.54 -6.76 5.55
CA GLY A 168 7.96 -5.40 5.25
C GLY A 168 6.79 -4.42 5.14
N GLY A 169 6.83 -3.34 5.91
CA GLY A 169 5.86 -2.25 5.86
C GLY A 169 6.16 -1.18 4.80
N SER A 170 7.06 -1.46 3.86
CA SER A 170 7.46 -0.50 2.81
C SER A 170 6.60 -0.68 1.57
N THR A 171 6.14 0.43 0.98
CA THR A 171 5.32 0.43 -0.24
C THR A 171 6.16 0.26 -1.50
N ILE A 172 5.52 -0.12 -2.62
CA ILE A 172 6.17 -0.16 -3.95
C ILE A 172 6.81 1.19 -4.29
N THR A 173 6.12 2.30 -4.01
CA THR A 173 6.61 3.67 -4.24
C THR A 173 7.85 3.97 -3.40
N GLN A 174 7.86 3.60 -2.12
CA GLN A 174 9.04 3.78 -1.26
C GLN A 174 10.24 2.97 -1.75
N GLN A 175 10.00 1.73 -2.19
CA GLN A 175 11.05 0.90 -2.74
C GLN A 175 11.62 1.49 -4.03
N LEU A 176 10.77 1.99 -4.94
CA LEU A 176 11.20 2.66 -6.17
C LEU A 176 12.04 3.89 -5.84
N VAL A 177 11.57 4.75 -4.95
CA VAL A 177 12.30 5.95 -4.50
C VAL A 177 13.66 5.60 -3.91
N LYS A 178 13.70 4.58 -3.03
CA LYS A 178 14.94 4.10 -2.41
C LYS A 178 15.97 3.70 -3.47
N ASN A 179 15.55 2.93 -4.47
CA ASN A 179 16.47 2.41 -5.48
C ASN A 179 16.88 3.44 -6.54
N VAL A 180 16.00 4.39 -6.87
CA VAL A 180 16.30 5.41 -7.88
C VAL A 180 17.07 6.57 -7.26
N PHE A 181 16.60 7.12 -6.13
CA PHE A 181 17.06 8.42 -5.64
C PHE A 181 18.00 8.36 -4.45
N LEU A 182 18.05 7.28 -3.68
CA LEU A 182 18.75 7.27 -2.40
C LEU A 182 19.97 6.35 -2.43
N THR A 183 20.96 6.66 -1.61
CA THR A 183 22.15 5.84 -1.44
C THR A 183 21.92 4.70 -0.43
N SER A 184 22.76 3.67 -0.51
CA SER A 184 22.62 2.44 0.28
C SER A 184 22.86 2.60 1.80
N GLU A 185 23.22 3.79 2.28
CA GLU A 185 23.45 4.05 3.71
C GLU A 185 22.19 3.85 4.57
N ARG A 186 22.23 2.87 5.49
CA ARG A 186 21.12 2.53 6.39
C ARG A 186 21.01 3.54 7.54
N LYS A 187 20.43 4.71 7.27
CA LYS A 187 20.13 5.74 8.29
C LYS A 187 18.63 5.91 8.47
N ILE A 188 18.18 6.19 9.70
CA ILE A 188 16.76 6.51 10.00
C ILE A 188 16.31 7.73 9.19
N SER A 189 17.20 8.71 9.01
CA SER A 189 16.97 9.87 8.14
C SER A 189 16.62 9.43 6.71
N ARG A 190 17.31 8.44 6.14
CA ARG A 190 16.99 7.91 4.81
C ARG A 190 15.55 7.41 4.74
N LYS A 191 15.05 6.72 5.77
CA LYS A 191 13.67 6.21 5.78
C LYS A 191 12.64 7.35 5.78
N PHE A 192 12.95 8.46 6.44
CA PHE A 192 12.12 9.67 6.38
C PHE A 192 12.13 10.29 4.97
N PHE A 193 13.30 10.38 4.32
CA PHE A 193 13.41 10.83 2.92
C PHE A 193 12.64 9.93 1.95
N GLU A 194 12.68 8.60 2.13
CA GLU A 194 11.86 7.66 1.35
C GLU A 194 10.37 8.02 1.42
N GLY A 195 9.86 8.34 2.62
CA GLY A 195 8.47 8.75 2.82
C GLY A 195 8.10 10.04 2.09
N ILE A 196 8.89 11.11 2.30
CA ILE A 196 8.64 12.41 1.66
C ILE A 196 8.71 12.31 0.15
N LEU A 197 9.77 11.69 -0.38
CA LEU A 197 9.96 11.55 -1.83
C LEU A 197 8.88 10.66 -2.45
N SER A 198 8.37 9.65 -1.74
CA SER A 198 7.25 8.83 -2.22
C SER A 198 5.97 9.64 -2.37
N LEU A 199 5.66 10.50 -1.41
CA LEU A 199 4.51 11.40 -1.48
C LEU A 199 4.65 12.40 -2.63
N LEU A 200 5.86 12.91 -2.87
CA LEU A 200 6.14 13.80 -3.99
C LEU A 200 6.03 13.08 -5.33
N LEU A 201 6.49 11.84 -5.42
CA LEU A 201 6.42 11.02 -6.63
C LEU A 201 4.98 10.72 -7.01
N GLU A 202 4.15 10.31 -6.07
CA GLU A 202 2.71 9.99 -6.27
C GLU A 202 1.86 11.22 -6.63
N ARG A 203 2.33 12.42 -6.32
CA ARG A 203 1.69 13.66 -6.78
C ARG A 203 2.00 13.99 -8.24
N LYS A 204 3.03 13.39 -8.81
CA LYS A 204 3.53 13.72 -10.15
C LYS A 204 3.36 12.57 -11.14
N MET A 205 3.30 11.33 -10.67
CA MET A 205 3.16 10.13 -11.48
C MET A 205 1.91 9.35 -11.10
N SER A 206 1.27 8.72 -12.09
CA SER A 206 0.14 7.83 -11.85
C SER A 206 0.59 6.53 -11.18
N LYS A 207 -0.34 5.82 -10.53
CA LYS A 207 -0.06 4.50 -9.94
C LYS A 207 0.48 3.51 -10.96
N TRP A 208 -0.01 3.57 -12.20
CA TRP A 208 0.43 2.72 -13.30
C TRP A 208 1.85 3.06 -13.74
N GLU A 209 2.17 4.35 -13.89
CA GLU A 209 3.53 4.82 -14.19
C GLU A 209 4.53 4.37 -13.11
N ILE A 210 4.16 4.48 -11.84
CA ILE A 210 4.99 4.06 -10.70
C ILE A 210 5.20 2.54 -10.73
N LEU A 211 4.13 1.77 -10.92
CA LEU A 211 4.21 0.30 -10.91
C LEU A 211 5.05 -0.23 -12.07
N TYR A 212 4.87 0.31 -13.28
CA TYR A 212 5.70 -0.04 -14.42
C TYR A 212 7.16 0.35 -14.18
N SER A 213 7.41 1.56 -13.70
CA SER A 213 8.77 2.03 -13.38
C SER A 213 9.46 1.17 -12.33
N TYR A 214 8.69 0.67 -11.35
CA TYR A 214 9.15 -0.32 -10.38
C TYR A 214 9.57 -1.61 -11.10
N LEU A 215 8.69 -2.22 -11.88
CA LEU A 215 8.97 -3.46 -12.60
C LEU A 215 10.20 -3.36 -13.52
N SER A 216 10.36 -2.23 -14.22
CA SER A 216 11.44 -2.03 -15.19
C SER A 216 12.80 -1.67 -14.57
N LYS A 217 12.85 -1.24 -13.30
CA LYS A 217 14.10 -0.78 -12.67
C LYS A 217 14.54 -1.61 -11.48
N MET A 218 13.65 -2.41 -10.91
CA MET A 218 13.98 -3.25 -9.78
C MET A 218 15.03 -4.30 -10.14
N TYR A 219 15.84 -4.66 -9.16
CA TYR A 219 16.83 -5.71 -9.27
C TYR A 219 16.19 -7.08 -9.01
N TRP A 220 16.39 -8.03 -9.92
CA TRP A 220 15.79 -9.36 -9.88
C TRP A 220 16.82 -10.48 -9.69
N GLY A 221 18.08 -10.14 -9.35
CA GLY A 221 19.16 -11.11 -9.14
C GLY A 221 20.04 -11.31 -10.37
N HIS A 222 21.26 -11.81 -10.17
CA HIS A 222 22.24 -12.08 -11.23
C HIS A 222 22.50 -10.91 -12.21
N GLY A 223 22.56 -9.69 -11.70
CA GLY A 223 22.78 -8.52 -12.56
C GLY A 223 21.57 -8.09 -13.40
N ASN A 224 20.41 -8.76 -13.27
CA ASN A 224 19.21 -8.43 -14.03
C ASN A 224 18.44 -7.27 -13.39
N TYR A 225 18.32 -6.18 -14.13
CA TYR A 225 17.48 -5.04 -13.76
C TYR A 225 16.30 -4.97 -14.72
N GLY A 226 15.10 -4.90 -14.17
CA GLY A 226 13.87 -4.87 -14.94
C GLY A 226 13.29 -6.24 -15.27
N ILE A 227 11.96 -6.27 -15.37
CA ILE A 227 11.18 -7.49 -15.58
C ILE A 227 11.47 -8.17 -16.92
N GLU A 228 11.78 -7.41 -17.98
CA GLU A 228 12.16 -7.95 -19.29
C GLU A 228 13.45 -8.75 -19.20
N SER A 229 14.50 -8.16 -18.62
CA SER A 229 15.78 -8.85 -18.38
C SER A 229 15.58 -10.10 -17.53
N ALA A 230 14.80 -9.99 -16.44
CA ALA A 230 14.54 -11.11 -15.55
C ALA A 230 13.78 -12.26 -16.24
N SER A 231 12.72 -11.95 -17.00
CA SER A 231 11.92 -12.94 -17.73
C SER A 231 12.75 -13.70 -18.77
N LEU A 232 13.60 -12.98 -19.51
CA LEU A 232 14.51 -13.59 -20.47
C LEU A 232 15.58 -14.44 -19.79
N PHE A 233 16.14 -13.95 -18.69
CA PHE A 233 17.16 -14.66 -17.93
C PHE A 233 16.63 -15.97 -17.32
N TYR A 234 15.53 -15.91 -16.58
CA TYR A 234 15.01 -17.07 -15.86
C TYR A 234 14.20 -18.03 -16.74
N PHE A 235 13.56 -17.56 -17.82
CA PHE A 235 12.62 -18.37 -18.60
C PHE A 235 12.80 -18.30 -20.12
N ARG A 236 13.70 -17.47 -20.65
CA ARG A 236 13.83 -17.17 -22.10
C ARG A 236 12.49 -16.78 -22.75
N LYS A 237 11.64 -16.06 -22.01
CA LYS A 237 10.32 -15.61 -22.47
C LYS A 237 10.22 -14.10 -22.45
N HIS A 238 9.44 -13.57 -23.38
CA HIS A 238 8.92 -12.21 -23.24
C HIS A 238 8.01 -12.14 -22.00
N PRO A 239 8.02 -11.06 -21.19
CA PRO A 239 7.21 -10.98 -19.97
C PRO A 239 5.71 -11.23 -20.17
N SER A 240 5.16 -10.86 -21.34
CA SER A 240 3.77 -11.13 -21.71
C SER A 240 3.40 -12.62 -21.77
N LEU A 241 4.40 -13.50 -21.92
CA LEU A 241 4.25 -14.95 -22.04
C LEU A 241 4.51 -15.70 -20.72
N LEU A 242 4.76 -14.98 -19.63
CA LEU A 242 4.96 -15.60 -18.33
C LEU A 242 3.67 -16.23 -17.85
N THR A 243 3.77 -17.48 -17.39
CA THR A 243 2.65 -18.17 -16.72
C THR A 243 2.43 -17.61 -15.31
N LEU A 244 1.29 -17.98 -14.70
CA LEU A 244 0.99 -17.62 -13.31
C LEU A 244 2.09 -18.10 -12.34
N GLY A 245 2.54 -19.34 -12.50
CA GLY A 245 3.58 -19.92 -11.66
C GLY A 245 4.93 -19.19 -11.78
N GLU A 246 5.35 -18.89 -13.01
CA GLU A 246 6.59 -18.16 -13.28
C GLU A 246 6.53 -16.72 -12.75
N SER A 247 5.38 -16.07 -12.92
CA SER A 247 5.15 -14.71 -12.42
C SER A 247 5.18 -14.64 -10.89
N ALA A 248 4.57 -15.62 -10.22
CA ALA A 248 4.62 -15.74 -8.77
C ALA A 248 6.05 -16.01 -8.26
N LEU A 249 6.86 -16.75 -9.02
CA LEU A 249 8.26 -16.98 -8.69
C LEU A 249 9.06 -15.68 -8.77
N LEU A 250 8.96 -14.95 -9.88
CA LEU A 250 9.65 -13.66 -10.05
C LEU A 250 9.25 -12.67 -8.96
N ALA A 251 7.95 -12.50 -8.70
CA ALA A 251 7.47 -11.64 -7.63
C ALA A 251 7.99 -12.08 -6.24
N GLY A 252 8.24 -13.38 -6.05
CA GLY A 252 8.81 -13.93 -4.81
C GLY A 252 10.31 -13.68 -4.66
N ILE A 253 11.02 -13.34 -5.74
CA ILE A 253 12.45 -13.06 -5.72
C ILE A 253 12.71 -11.62 -5.25
N LEU A 254 11.84 -10.66 -5.60
CA LEU A 254 11.98 -9.22 -5.32
C LEU A 254 12.40 -8.85 -3.89
N PRO A 255 11.85 -9.45 -2.81
CA PRO A 255 12.22 -9.05 -1.46
C PRO A 255 13.70 -9.31 -1.12
N SER A 256 14.28 -10.36 -1.70
CA SER A 256 15.67 -10.75 -1.48
C SER A 256 16.19 -11.55 -2.67
N PRO A 257 16.62 -10.86 -3.75
CA PRO A 257 16.88 -11.51 -5.02
C PRO A 257 17.93 -12.60 -4.97
N GLU A 258 18.98 -12.41 -4.16
CA GLU A 258 20.06 -13.40 -4.00
C GLU A 258 19.66 -14.59 -3.11
N THR A 259 18.77 -14.39 -2.14
CA THR A 259 18.39 -15.43 -1.16
C THR A 259 17.28 -16.34 -1.69
N PHE A 260 16.33 -15.76 -2.42
CA PHE A 260 15.17 -16.49 -2.97
C PHE A 260 15.38 -16.92 -4.41
N ASN A 261 16.61 -16.80 -4.91
CA ASN A 261 16.95 -17.21 -6.25
C ASN A 261 16.79 -18.73 -6.43
N PRO A 262 15.98 -19.19 -7.38
CA PRO A 262 15.74 -20.62 -7.58
C PRO A 262 16.92 -21.33 -8.27
N LEU A 263 17.85 -20.61 -8.91
CA LEU A 263 19.05 -21.20 -9.51
C LEU A 263 20.10 -21.58 -8.45
N THR A 264 20.21 -20.79 -7.39
CA THR A 264 21.14 -21.08 -6.27
C THR A 264 20.48 -21.87 -5.16
N SER A 265 19.17 -21.69 -4.94
CA SER A 265 18.40 -22.41 -3.92
C SER A 265 16.97 -22.71 -4.42
N PRO A 266 16.76 -23.83 -5.13
CA PRO A 266 15.46 -24.24 -5.66
C PRO A 266 14.36 -24.26 -4.59
N THR A 267 14.65 -24.80 -3.41
CA THR A 267 13.74 -24.88 -2.27
C THR A 267 13.29 -23.51 -1.79
N ARG A 268 14.21 -22.55 -1.64
CA ARG A 268 13.88 -21.19 -1.20
C ARG A 268 13.08 -20.45 -2.25
N GLY A 269 13.44 -20.59 -3.52
CA GLY A 269 12.68 -20.02 -4.64
C GLY A 269 11.25 -20.55 -4.68
N LYS A 270 11.07 -21.87 -4.62
CA LYS A 270 9.76 -22.52 -4.64
C LYS A 270 8.90 -22.15 -3.43
N ASN A 271 9.48 -22.12 -2.24
CA ASN A 271 8.79 -21.64 -1.04
C ASN A 271 8.40 -20.15 -1.16
N SER A 272 9.22 -19.35 -1.85
CA SER A 272 8.89 -17.95 -2.14
C SER A 272 7.71 -17.83 -3.10
N GLN A 273 7.71 -18.60 -4.19
CA GLN A 273 6.59 -18.69 -5.13
C GLN A 273 5.28 -19.07 -4.40
N ALA A 274 5.30 -20.14 -3.59
CA ALA A 274 4.14 -20.59 -2.83
C ALA A 274 3.64 -19.51 -1.84
N ARG A 275 4.55 -18.71 -1.28
CA ARG A 275 4.19 -17.57 -0.43
C ARG A 275 3.45 -16.49 -1.23
N VAL A 276 3.90 -16.18 -2.45
CA VAL A 276 3.23 -15.20 -3.32
C VAL A 276 1.85 -15.68 -3.74
N LEU A 277 1.71 -16.95 -4.18
CA LEU A 277 0.41 -17.53 -4.53
C LEU A 277 -0.58 -17.46 -3.36
N ARG A 278 -0.14 -17.81 -2.14
CA ARG A 278 -0.95 -17.63 -0.92
C ARG A 278 -1.37 -16.18 -0.72
N ARG A 279 -0.46 -15.22 -0.92
CA ARG A 279 -0.78 -13.79 -0.81
C ARG A 279 -1.81 -13.36 -1.84
N MET A 280 -1.72 -13.84 -3.08
CA MET A 280 -2.70 -13.57 -4.14
C MET A 280 -4.10 -14.09 -3.75
N VAL A 281 -4.19 -15.31 -3.20
CA VAL A 281 -5.45 -15.86 -2.67
C VAL A 281 -6.02 -14.99 -1.56
N THR A 282 -5.21 -14.63 -0.55
CA THR A 282 -5.66 -13.77 0.56
C THR A 282 -5.97 -12.32 0.14
N ALA A 283 -5.54 -11.91 -1.05
CA ALA A 283 -5.86 -10.61 -1.63
C ALA A 283 -7.11 -10.67 -2.53
N GLY A 284 -7.65 -11.87 -2.81
CA GLY A 284 -8.79 -12.07 -3.69
C GLY A 284 -8.45 -11.98 -5.18
N PHE A 285 -7.16 -12.07 -5.55
CA PHE A 285 -6.73 -12.04 -6.95
C PHE A 285 -6.74 -13.41 -7.62
N LEU A 286 -6.76 -14.47 -6.84
CA LEU A 286 -6.65 -15.85 -7.29
C LEU A 286 -7.51 -16.74 -6.40
N ASP A 287 -8.24 -17.68 -6.97
CA ASP A 287 -8.93 -18.70 -6.17
C ASP A 287 -7.93 -19.74 -5.64
N LEU A 288 -8.35 -20.48 -4.61
CA LEU A 288 -7.48 -21.46 -3.97
C LEU A 288 -7.13 -22.63 -4.89
N GLU A 289 -8.07 -23.10 -5.72
CA GLU A 289 -7.86 -24.26 -6.58
C GLU A 289 -6.82 -23.97 -7.66
N THR A 290 -6.93 -22.83 -8.33
CA THR A 290 -5.94 -22.37 -9.30
C THR A 290 -4.57 -22.17 -8.66
N ALA A 291 -4.52 -21.67 -7.42
CA ALA A 291 -3.26 -21.53 -6.68
C ALA A 291 -2.62 -22.90 -6.36
N LEU A 292 -3.42 -23.91 -6.01
CA LEU A 292 -2.94 -25.28 -5.76
C LEU A 292 -2.42 -25.93 -7.05
N VAL A 293 -3.09 -25.72 -8.18
CA VAL A 293 -2.59 -26.18 -9.49
C VAL A 293 -1.27 -25.50 -9.82
N ALA A 294 -1.20 -24.17 -9.70
CA ALA A 294 0.00 -23.40 -10.04
C ALA A 294 1.21 -23.72 -9.14
N VAL A 295 0.99 -24.00 -7.85
CA VAL A 295 2.09 -24.36 -6.94
C VAL A 295 2.62 -25.76 -7.24
N SER A 296 1.77 -26.69 -7.68
CA SER A 296 2.16 -28.06 -8.04
C SER A 296 2.81 -28.19 -9.42
N GLN A 297 2.73 -27.16 -10.27
CA GLN A 297 3.39 -27.19 -11.57
C GLN A 297 4.92 -27.08 -11.44
N PRO A 298 5.68 -27.89 -12.22
CA PRO A 298 7.12 -27.72 -12.35
C PRO A 298 7.43 -26.39 -13.06
N LEU A 299 8.51 -25.73 -12.65
CA LEU A 299 8.99 -24.49 -13.26
C LEU A 299 10.28 -24.78 -14.02
N TYR A 300 10.24 -24.64 -15.34
CA TYR A 300 11.41 -24.85 -16.18
C TYR A 300 12.25 -23.59 -16.24
N LEU A 301 13.30 -23.54 -15.42
CA LEU A 301 14.24 -22.43 -15.41
C LEU A 301 15.23 -22.58 -16.55
N HIS A 302 15.49 -21.48 -17.23
CA HIS A 302 16.58 -21.40 -18.18
C HIS A 302 17.91 -21.38 -17.43
N ASN A 303 18.84 -22.22 -17.86
CA ASN A 303 20.10 -22.43 -17.20
C ASN A 303 21.24 -22.03 -18.13
N ILE A 304 21.91 -20.92 -17.80
CA ILE A 304 22.97 -20.35 -18.66
C ILE A 304 24.33 -21.02 -18.39
N ASN A 305 24.58 -21.51 -17.16
CA ASN A 305 25.88 -22.06 -16.80
C ASN A 305 26.03 -23.56 -17.09
N PHE A 306 24.91 -24.28 -17.27
CA PHE A 306 24.98 -25.72 -17.45
C PHE A 306 25.26 -26.15 -18.88
N GLU A 307 25.24 -25.28 -19.89
CA GLU A 307 25.65 -25.70 -21.25
C GLU A 307 27.17 -25.79 -21.40
N ASP A 308 27.93 -24.90 -20.75
CA ASP A 308 29.40 -24.91 -20.79
C ASP A 308 30.02 -25.84 -19.72
N GLU A 309 29.47 -25.85 -18.49
CA GLU A 309 29.90 -26.83 -17.48
C GLU A 309 29.50 -28.26 -17.84
N ASN A 310 28.39 -28.50 -18.56
CA ASN A 310 28.01 -29.86 -18.97
C ASN A 310 29.07 -30.54 -19.82
N LYS A 311 29.87 -29.84 -20.64
CA LYS A 311 30.86 -30.53 -21.47
C LYS A 311 31.97 -31.15 -20.62
N GLU A 312 32.41 -30.45 -19.58
CA GLU A 312 33.43 -30.94 -18.65
C GLU A 312 32.86 -31.86 -17.57
N TYR A 313 31.60 -31.65 -17.17
CA TYR A 313 30.90 -32.49 -16.21
C TYR A 313 30.44 -33.82 -16.82
N GLU A 314 29.88 -33.85 -18.03
CA GLU A 314 29.55 -35.07 -18.80
C GLU A 314 30.79 -35.92 -19.09
N HIS A 315 31.94 -35.27 -19.34
CA HIS A 315 33.22 -35.97 -19.50
C HIS A 315 33.67 -36.68 -18.22
N ARG A 316 33.47 -36.06 -17.04
CA ARG A 316 33.70 -36.71 -15.73
C ARG A 316 32.61 -37.74 -15.37
N ARG A 317 31.39 -37.58 -15.90
CA ARG A 317 30.19 -38.42 -15.65
C ARG A 317 30.29 -39.80 -16.30
N LYS A 318 30.81 -39.89 -17.53
CA LYS A 318 31.02 -41.16 -18.26
C LYS A 318 31.90 -42.16 -17.51
N HIS A 319 32.75 -41.68 -16.60
CA HIS A 319 33.62 -42.52 -15.77
C HIS A 319 33.03 -42.92 -14.40
N ARG A 320 31.88 -42.38 -13.97
CA ARG A 320 31.31 -42.66 -12.64
C ARG A 320 29.90 -43.26 -12.62
N GLY A 321 29.21 -43.37 -13.76
CA GLY A 321 27.92 -44.07 -13.83
C GLY A 321 26.75 -43.39 -13.08
N LEU A 322 26.70 -42.05 -13.04
CA LEU A 322 25.57 -41.30 -12.46
C LEU A 322 24.50 -40.93 -13.50
N SER A 323 23.23 -41.19 -13.18
CA SER A 323 22.00 -40.86 -13.95
C SER A 323 21.89 -39.37 -14.30
N SER A 324 21.16 -39.04 -15.37
CA SER A 324 21.18 -37.78 -16.16
C SER A 324 20.78 -36.51 -15.39
N ILE A 325 21.29 -35.34 -15.79
CA ILE A 325 20.88 -34.02 -15.23
C ILE A 325 19.41 -33.71 -15.54
N LYS A 326 18.83 -34.40 -16.54
CA LYS A 326 17.39 -34.35 -16.82
C LYS A 326 16.55 -34.93 -15.66
N ASP A 327 17.19 -35.70 -14.78
CA ASP A 327 16.62 -36.36 -13.61
C ASP A 327 16.84 -35.54 -12.31
N ILE A 328 17.23 -34.27 -12.38
CA ILE A 328 17.33 -33.38 -11.19
C ILE A 328 15.94 -32.96 -10.62
N TRP A 329 14.85 -33.50 -11.18
CA TRP A 329 13.48 -33.35 -10.68
C TRP A 329 13.01 -34.55 -9.82
N ASP A 330 13.94 -35.39 -9.34
CA ASP A 330 13.62 -36.81 -9.03
C ASP A 330 12.96 -37.15 -7.68
N TRP A 331 12.97 -36.30 -6.65
CA TRP A 331 12.17 -36.57 -5.43
C TRP A 331 12.17 -35.39 -4.45
N GLU A 332 13.27 -34.66 -4.35
CA GLU A 332 13.38 -33.50 -3.46
C GLU A 332 12.44 -32.38 -3.91
N MET A 333 12.34 -32.15 -5.24
CA MET A 333 11.34 -31.24 -5.81
C MET A 333 9.92 -31.74 -5.60
N ALA A 334 9.66 -33.04 -5.73
CA ALA A 334 8.35 -33.61 -5.47
C ALA A 334 7.93 -33.43 -3.99
N SER A 335 8.87 -33.61 -3.06
CA SER A 335 8.68 -33.36 -1.63
C SER A 335 8.37 -31.88 -1.35
N ILE A 336 9.11 -30.95 -1.96
CA ILE A 336 8.87 -29.50 -1.83
C ILE A 336 7.53 -29.09 -2.44
N LEU A 337 7.17 -29.65 -3.60
CA LEU A 337 5.88 -29.43 -4.25
C LEU A 337 4.74 -29.92 -3.35
N HIS A 338 4.89 -31.11 -2.78
CA HIS A 338 3.94 -31.69 -1.84
C HIS A 338 3.81 -30.83 -0.58
N GLU A 339 4.91 -30.44 0.04
CA GLU A 339 4.92 -29.60 1.25
C GLU A 339 4.29 -28.23 0.98
N ALA A 340 4.62 -27.60 -0.14
CA ALA A 340 4.05 -26.30 -0.52
C ALA A 340 2.54 -26.39 -0.75
N ARG A 341 2.08 -27.46 -1.40
CA ARG A 341 0.66 -27.75 -1.62
C ARG A 341 -0.07 -28.02 -0.30
N GLU A 342 0.44 -28.92 0.52
CA GLU A 342 -0.16 -29.28 1.81
C GLU A 342 -0.28 -28.05 2.73
N ASN A 343 0.74 -27.20 2.75
CA ASN A 343 0.70 -25.93 3.49
C ASN A 343 -0.38 -24.97 2.99
N MET A 344 -0.68 -24.99 1.69
CA MET A 344 -1.72 -24.16 1.07
C MET A 344 -3.12 -24.76 1.31
N GLU A 345 -3.28 -26.08 1.27
CA GLU A 345 -4.53 -26.77 1.64
C GLU A 345 -4.88 -26.53 3.11
N LYS A 346 -3.90 -26.67 4.03
CA LYS A 346 -4.06 -26.32 5.45
C LYS A 346 -4.47 -24.86 5.65
N MET A 347 -3.97 -23.95 4.82
CA MET A 347 -4.40 -22.55 4.85
C MET A 347 -5.85 -22.41 4.39
N GLY A 348 -6.23 -23.08 3.30
CA GLY A 348 -7.61 -23.12 2.81
C GLY A 348 -8.61 -23.57 3.85
N HIS A 349 -8.34 -24.69 4.52
CA HIS A 349 -9.17 -25.19 5.61
C HIS A 349 -9.32 -24.19 6.76
N ARG A 350 -8.23 -23.50 7.13
CA ARG A 350 -8.30 -22.44 8.15
C ARG A 350 -9.20 -21.29 7.70
N MET A 351 -9.07 -20.82 6.45
CA MET A 351 -9.91 -19.74 5.95
C MET A 351 -11.40 -20.12 5.94
N TYR A 352 -11.73 -21.34 5.48
CA TYR A 352 -13.11 -21.84 5.48
C TYR A 352 -13.69 -21.97 6.90
N LYS A 353 -12.88 -22.43 7.87
CA LYS A 353 -13.29 -22.57 9.27
C LYS A 353 -13.61 -21.23 9.95
N TYR A 354 -13.03 -20.12 9.50
CA TYR A 354 -13.27 -18.79 10.07
C TYR A 354 -14.28 -17.95 9.26
N SER A 355 -14.75 -18.46 8.11
CA SER A 355 -15.77 -17.79 7.29
C SER A 355 -17.20 -18.26 7.60
N HIS A 356 -17.35 -19.28 8.44
CA HIS A 356 -18.58 -19.81 9.01
C HIS A 356 -18.42 -19.83 10.53
#